data_AF-A0A7V7ASN9-F1
#
_entry.id   AF-A0A7V7ASN9-F1
#
_cell.length_a   1.000
_cell.length_b   1.000
_cell.length_c   1.000
_cell.angle_alpha   90.00
_cell.angle_beta   90.00
_cell.angle_gamma   90.00
#
_symmetry.space_group_name_H-M   'P 1'
#
loop_
_entity.id
_entity.type
_entity.pdbx_description
1 polymer ?
#
loop_
_entity_poly.entity_id
_entity_poly.type
_entity_poly.pdbx_seq_one_letter_code
_entity_poly.pdbx_strand_id
1 'polypeptide(L)' 'MIGNKELITAQALAEALDLSVETIWRYTREKKIPYVELGSKQ' A
#
# COMPACT_ATOMS: atom_id res chain seq x y z
N MET A 1 -16.23 6.48 -15.84
CA MET A 1 -15.28 7.48 -15.28
C MET A 1 -14.29 6.70 -14.43
N ILE A 2 -13.03 6.58 -14.87
CA ILE A 2 -12.00 5.86 -14.12
C ILE A 2 -11.62 6.79 -12.96
N GLY A 3 -12.25 6.58 -11.80
CA GLY A 3 -12.03 7.39 -10.61
C GLY A 3 -10.54 7.48 -10.31
N ASN A 4 -10.05 8.69 -10.08
CA ASN A 4 -8.67 8.98 -9.73
C ASN A 4 -8.23 8.01 -8.64
N LYS A 5 -7.40 7.03 -9.01
CA LYS A 5 -6.89 6.03 -8.09
C LYS A 5 -5.74 6.71 -7.36
N GLU A 6 -6.07 7.41 -6.27
CA GLU A 6 -5.09 8.01 -5.40
C GLU A 6 -4.21 6.90 -4.82
N LEU A 7 -2.98 6.82 -5.32
CA LEU A 7 -1.98 5.92 -4.81
C LEU A 7 -1.35 6.59 -3.60
N ILE A 8 -1.40 5.90 -2.47
CA ILE A 8 -0.70 6.32 -1.27
C ILE A 8 0.43 5.35 -0.98
N THR A 9 1.48 5.84 -0.32
CA THR A 9 2.59 4.99 0.09
C THR A 9 2.17 4.07 1.23
N ALA A 10 2.83 2.93 1.38
CA ALA A 10 2.60 2.02 2.50
C ALA A 10 2.80 2.72 3.85
N GLN A 11 3.69 3.72 3.90
CA GLN A 11 3.91 4.56 5.07
C GLN A 11 2.71 5.45 5.38
N ALA A 12 2.19 6.19 4.39
CA ALA A 12 1.02 7.04 4.60
C ALA A 12 -0.23 6.23 5.02
N LEU A 13 -0.40 5.03 4.45
CA LEU A 13 -1.46 4.11 4.85
C LEU A 13 -1.27 3.60 6.29
N ALA A 14 -0.03 3.29 6.68
CA ALA A 14 0.33 2.90 8.03
C ALA A 14 0.00 4.01 9.04
N GLU A 15 0.38 5.25 8.75
CA GLU A 15 0.08 6.41 9.60
C GLU A 15 -1.43 6.68 9.70
N ALA A 16 -2.17 6.57 8.59
CA ALA A 16 -3.62 6.79 8.59
C ALA A 16 -4.41 5.71 9.35
N LEU A 17 -3.92 4.47 9.37
CA LEU A 17 -4.56 3.34 10.05
C LEU A 17 -3.99 3.07 11.45
N ASP A 18 -2.99 3.84 11.88
CA ASP A 18 -2.21 3.59 13.11
C ASP A 18 -1.65 2.15 13.15
N LEU A 19 -1.24 1.64 11.99
CA LEU A 19 -0.68 0.30 11.82
C LEU A 19 0.79 0.38 11.46
N SER A 20 1.55 -0.65 11.85
CA SER A 20 2.94 -0.76 11.42
C SER A 20 3.06 -1.01 9.92
N VAL A 21 4.08 -0.44 9.28
CA VAL A 21 4.40 -0.67 7.85
C VAL A 21 4.55 -2.16 7.53
N GLU A 22 5.12 -2.93 8.46
CA GLU A 22 5.20 -4.39 8.40
C GLU A 22 3.84 -5.09 8.34
N THR A 23 2.81 -4.58 9.03
CA THR A 23 1.43 -5.09 8.96
C THR A 23 0.82 -4.80 7.59
N ILE A 24 1.07 -3.60 7.03
CA ILE A 24 0.65 -3.28 5.67
C ILE A 24 1.32 -4.24 4.67
N TRP A 25 2.61 -4.52 4.80
CA TRP A 25 3.31 -5.50 3.97
C TRP A 25 2.78 -6.93 4.13
N ARG A 26 2.34 -7.30 5.34
CA ARG A 26 1.67 -8.59 5.54
C ARG A 26 0.36 -8.63 4.77
N TYR A 27 -0.43 -7.56 4.80
CA TYR A 27 -1.70 -7.47 4.07
C TYR A 27 -1.54 -7.41 2.55
N THR A 28 -0.49 -6.77 2.03
CA THR A 28 -0.18 -6.83 0.60
C THR A 28 0.22 -8.25 0.18
N ARG A 29 1.03 -8.95 0.97
CA ARG A 29 1.40 -10.37 0.74
C ARG A 29 0.23 -11.33 0.85
N GLU A 30 -0.67 -11.11 1.80
CA GLU A 30 -1.93 -11.85 1.94
C GLU A 30 -2.97 -11.46 0.87
N LYS A 31 -2.65 -10.50 -0.02
CA LYS A 31 -3.55 -9.95 -1.06
C LYS A 31 -4.87 -9.40 -0.50
N LYS A 32 -4.87 -8.95 0.76
CA LYS A 32 -6.04 -8.33 1.42
C LYS A 32 -6.30 -6.92 0.93
N ILE A 33 -5.26 -6.22 0.48
CA ILE A 33 -5.37 -4.87 -0.07
C ILE A 33 -4.74 -4.80 -1.47
N PRO A 34 -5.31 -4.01 -2.39
CA PRO A 34 -4.70 -3.74 -3.68
C PRO A 34 -3.39 -2.97 -3.48
N TYR A 35 -2.32 -3.47 -4.11
CA TYR A 35 -0.99 -2.86 -4.03
C TYR A 35 -0.41 -2.70 -5.43
N VAL A 36 0.51 -1.75 -5.56
CA VAL A 36 1.32 -1.58 -6.76
C VAL A 36 2.76 -1.85 -6.40
N GLU A 37 3.40 -2.76 -7.12
CA GLU A 37 4.85 -2.96 -7.00
C GLU A 37 5.52 -1.85 -7.81
N LEU A 38 6.08 -0.88 -7.09
CA LEU A 38 7.05 0.03 -7.67
C LEU A 38 8.30 -0.81 -7.94
N GLY A 39 8.39 -1.37 -9.15
CA GLY A 39 9.47 -2.27 -9.55
C GLY A 39 10.85 -1.70 -9.20
N SER A 40 11.79 -2.60 -8.92
CA SER A 40 13.16 -2.28 -8.51
C SER A 40 13.72 -1.13 -9.33
N LYS A 41 14.03 0.00 -8.66
CA LYS A 41 14.84 1.07 -9.25
C LYS A 41 16.04 0.42 -9.95
N GLN A 42 16.18 0.71 -11.25
CA GLN A 42 17.41 0.47 -12.01
C GLN A 42 18.62 1.10 -11.32
#